data_AF-A0A9X3LWT0-F1
#
_entry.id   AF-A0A9X3LWT0-F1
#
_cell.length_a   1.000
_cell.length_b   1.000
_cell.length_c   1.000
_cell.angle_alpha   90.00
_cell.angle_beta   90.00
_cell.angle_gamma   90.00
#
_symmetry.space_group_name_H-M   'P 1'
#
loop_
_entity.id
_entity.type
_entity.pdbx_description
1 polymer ?
#
loop_
_entity_poly.entity_id
_entity_poly.type
_entity_poly.pdbx_seq_one_letter_code
_entity_poly.pdbx_strand_id
1 'polypeptide(L)'
;MLKVRLAATLLVAAFLSGCAAHETDRTTMAASADNSQLNPLGQANMEMKTLRPQAPSELTVTDVRIGRHEGFERVVFELDGGGAPGWFVDYADTPTQQGSGKTIDHSGETALNVNIDGVVYPFEAGKDDPRIGVVDAPTEGIVTQVVNGGTYEGRCQFVIGMTSRKPYSVQVLDNPTRLVVDIRN
;
A
#
# COMPACT_ATOMS: atom_id res chain seq x y z
N MET A 1 -46.88 69.76 -25.47
CA MET A 1 -47.09 70.15 -26.89
C MET A 1 -46.34 69.17 -27.78
N LEU A 2 -46.96 68.77 -28.89
CA LEU A 2 -46.36 68.09 -30.06
C LEU A 2 -45.93 66.62 -29.86
N LYS A 3 -46.65 65.66 -30.46
CA LYS A 3 -46.52 65.13 -31.86
C LYS A 3 -45.44 64.01 -31.90
N VAL A 4 -45.53 62.88 -32.60
CA VAL A 4 -46.47 62.26 -33.55
C VAL A 4 -45.78 60.96 -34.00
N ARG A 5 -46.53 59.85 -34.17
CA ARG A 5 -46.42 58.76 -35.20
C ARG A 5 -45.06 58.04 -35.39
N LEU A 6 -44.93 56.82 -35.91
CA LEU A 6 -45.72 55.63 -36.28
C LEU A 6 -44.69 54.74 -37.03
N ALA A 7 -44.99 53.44 -37.20
CA ALA A 7 -44.38 52.40 -38.06
C ALA A 7 -43.46 51.42 -37.29
N ALA A 8 -43.85 50.19 -36.94
CA ALA A 8 -44.53 49.09 -37.65
C ALA A 8 -43.65 48.40 -38.72
N THR A 9 -43.05 47.27 -38.34
CA THR A 9 -42.65 46.15 -39.22
C THR A 9 -42.64 44.85 -38.37
N LEU A 10 -43.70 44.03 -38.47
CA LEU A 10 -43.76 42.70 -39.13
C LEU A 10 -42.94 41.59 -38.41
N LEU A 11 -43.56 40.76 -37.54
CA LEU A 11 -44.10 39.39 -37.76
C LEU A 11 -43.06 38.42 -38.37
N VAL A 12 -42.67 37.30 -37.74
CA VAL A 12 -43.38 36.00 -37.75
C VAL A 12 -42.82 35.02 -36.68
N ALA A 13 -43.78 34.35 -36.00
CA ALA A 13 -43.88 33.02 -35.35
C ALA A 13 -42.60 32.18 -35.02
N ALA A 14 -42.53 31.35 -33.97
CA ALA A 14 -43.53 30.36 -33.54
C ALA A 14 -43.22 29.71 -32.15
N PHE A 15 -44.27 29.68 -31.32
CA PHE A 15 -44.80 28.63 -30.40
C PHE A 15 -44.02 28.02 -29.22
N LEU A 16 -44.50 28.40 -28.01
CA LEU A 16 -44.98 27.62 -26.85
C LEU A 16 -44.14 26.49 -26.21
N SER A 17 -43.74 26.73 -24.95
CA SER A 17 -44.13 25.98 -23.72
C SER A 17 -43.14 26.39 -22.63
N GLY A 18 -43.50 26.88 -21.45
CA GLY A 18 -44.56 26.43 -20.54
C GLY A 18 -43.87 26.11 -19.22
N CYS A 19 -43.90 27.03 -18.26
CA CYS A 19 -43.34 26.84 -16.92
C CYS A 19 -44.23 25.87 -16.12
N ALA A 20 -43.63 24.86 -15.51
CA ALA A 20 -44.20 24.20 -14.34
C ALA A 20 -43.07 23.67 -13.45
N ALA A 21 -43.12 24.06 -12.17
CA ALA A 21 -42.21 23.65 -11.12
C ALA A 21 -42.31 22.13 -10.86
N HIS A 22 -41.18 21.49 -10.60
CA HIS A 22 -41.15 20.12 -10.08
C HIS A 22 -40.39 20.08 -8.76
N GLU A 23 -41.09 19.52 -7.79
CA GLU A 23 -40.77 19.24 -6.39
C GLU A 23 -39.39 18.59 -6.25
N THR A 24 -38.49 19.18 -5.46
CA THR A 24 -37.20 18.58 -5.14
C THR A 24 -37.40 17.54 -4.04
N ASP A 25 -37.49 16.28 -4.44
CA ASP A 25 -37.40 15.11 -3.58
C ASP A 25 -36.09 15.15 -2.80
N ARG A 26 -36.17 15.25 -1.46
CA ARG A 26 -35.01 15.09 -0.57
C ARG A 26 -34.76 13.60 -0.42
N THR A 27 -34.08 13.02 -1.40
CA THR A 27 -33.45 11.71 -1.23
C THR A 27 -32.36 11.84 -0.18
N THR A 28 -32.68 11.32 1.01
CA THR A 28 -31.74 11.12 2.09
C THR A 28 -30.75 10.06 1.62
N MET A 29 -29.56 10.48 1.16
CA MET A 29 -28.47 9.57 0.85
C MET A 29 -27.95 9.02 2.18
N ALA A 30 -28.58 7.93 2.64
CA ALA A 30 -27.97 7.05 3.62
C ALA A 30 -26.65 6.59 3.02
N ALA A 31 -25.53 6.99 3.63
CA ALA A 31 -24.22 6.45 3.32
C ALA A 31 -24.30 4.94 3.53
N SER A 32 -24.32 4.18 2.43
CA SER A 32 -24.05 2.75 2.48
C SER A 32 -22.67 2.59 3.09
N ALA A 33 -22.60 2.02 4.28
CA ALA A 33 -21.35 1.51 4.84
C ALA A 33 -20.84 0.47 3.84
N ASP A 34 -19.77 0.82 3.13
CA ASP A 34 -19.09 -0.08 2.21
C ASP A 34 -18.51 -1.22 3.05
N ASN A 35 -19.15 -2.38 2.98
CA ASN A 35 -18.68 -3.61 3.63
C ASN A 35 -17.57 -4.21 2.75
N SER A 36 -16.55 -3.40 2.44
CA SER A 36 -15.53 -3.70 1.47
C SER A 36 -14.60 -4.78 2.02
N GLN A 37 -14.82 -6.02 1.60
CA GLN A 37 -13.79 -7.05 1.70
C GLN A 37 -12.50 -6.51 1.06
N LEU A 38 -11.42 -6.49 1.83
CA LEU A 38 -10.10 -6.15 1.30
C LEU A 38 -9.65 -7.24 0.32
N ASN A 39 -9.17 -6.82 -0.84
CA ASN A 39 -8.60 -7.73 -1.85
C ASN A 39 -7.07 -7.81 -1.71
N PRO A 40 -6.46 -8.96 -2.07
CA PRO A 40 -5.02 -9.05 -2.21
C PRO A 40 -4.54 -8.13 -3.36
N LEU A 41 -3.32 -7.64 -3.27
CA LEU A 41 -2.68 -6.76 -4.24
C LEU A 41 -1.72 -7.54 -5.13
N GLY A 42 -1.75 -7.27 -6.43
CA GLY A 42 -0.85 -7.91 -7.40
C GLY A 42 -1.15 -9.39 -7.65
N GLN A 43 -0.30 -10.03 -8.45
CA GLN A 43 -0.46 -11.44 -8.81
C GLN A 43 0.41 -12.34 -7.92
N ALA A 44 -0.24 -13.24 -7.19
CA ALA A 44 0.44 -14.16 -6.30
C ALA A 44 0.96 -15.41 -7.02
N ASN A 45 2.22 -15.78 -6.75
CA ASN A 45 2.83 -17.03 -7.20
C ASN A 45 4.00 -17.41 -6.25
N MET A 46 4.65 -18.54 -6.51
CA MET A 46 5.74 -19.05 -5.66
C MET A 46 7.12 -18.53 -6.06
N GLU A 47 7.20 -17.74 -7.13
CA GLU A 47 8.47 -17.31 -7.71
C GLU A 47 9.04 -16.12 -6.93
N MET A 48 10.36 -16.02 -6.94
CA MET A 48 11.09 -14.83 -6.51
C MET A 48 10.53 -13.58 -7.19
N LYS A 49 10.46 -12.47 -6.44
CA LYS A 49 10.02 -11.18 -6.97
C LYS A 49 11.08 -10.12 -6.70
N THR A 50 11.28 -9.23 -7.65
CA THR A 50 12.21 -8.11 -7.48
C THR A 50 11.81 -6.90 -8.31
N LEU A 51 12.13 -5.72 -7.80
CA LEU A 51 12.08 -4.45 -8.50
C LEU A 51 13.32 -3.64 -8.12
N ARG A 52 14.04 -3.10 -9.10
CA ARG A 52 15.21 -2.24 -8.83
C ARG A 52 14.74 -0.82 -8.46
N PRO A 53 15.36 -0.19 -7.45
CA PRO A 53 15.01 1.19 -7.10
C PRO A 53 15.37 2.13 -8.26
N GLN A 54 14.63 3.23 -8.40
CA GLN A 54 15.09 4.37 -9.17
C GLN A 54 15.93 5.26 -8.26
N ALA A 55 17.15 5.61 -8.70
CA ALA A 55 18.04 6.48 -7.94
C ALA A 55 17.78 7.96 -8.29
N PRO A 56 17.87 8.89 -7.31
CA PRO A 56 18.14 8.66 -5.89
C PRO A 56 16.88 8.25 -5.11
N SER A 57 17.06 7.45 -4.04
CA SER A 57 16.03 7.14 -3.05
C SER A 57 16.67 7.14 -1.65
N GLU A 58 16.03 7.80 -0.70
CA GLU A 58 16.47 7.99 0.68
C GLU A 58 15.30 7.72 1.62
N LEU A 59 14.91 6.45 1.69
CA LEU A 59 13.78 5.99 2.50
C LEU A 59 14.26 5.40 3.83
N THR A 60 13.40 5.38 4.83
CA THR A 60 13.61 4.66 6.09
C THR A 60 12.37 3.85 6.39
N VAL A 61 12.52 2.57 6.72
CA VAL A 61 11.39 1.76 7.22
C VAL A 61 11.09 2.20 8.65
N THR A 62 9.86 2.66 8.89
CA THR A 62 9.45 3.28 10.15
C THR A 62 8.52 2.41 10.97
N ASP A 63 7.76 1.52 10.33
CA ASP A 63 6.83 0.62 11.00
C ASP A 63 6.63 -0.68 10.20
N VAL A 64 6.24 -1.74 10.89
CA VAL A 64 5.88 -3.04 10.31
C VAL A 64 4.60 -3.55 10.92
N ARG A 65 3.64 -3.91 10.07
CA ARG A 65 2.32 -4.40 10.51
C ARG A 65 1.96 -5.70 9.83
N ILE A 66 1.30 -6.59 10.57
CA ILE A 66 0.78 -7.87 10.09
C ILE A 66 -0.75 -7.84 10.23
N GLY A 67 -1.47 -8.13 9.16
CA GLY A 67 -2.92 -8.15 9.12
C GLY A 67 -3.46 -9.43 8.48
N ARG A 68 -4.47 -10.04 9.11
CA ARG A 68 -5.16 -11.21 8.56
C ARG A 68 -6.45 -10.78 7.87
N HIS A 69 -6.68 -11.31 6.67
CA HIS A 69 -7.84 -11.02 5.85
C HIS A 69 -8.45 -12.33 5.32
N GLU A 70 -9.60 -12.22 4.66
CA GLU A 70 -10.22 -13.39 4.04
C GLU A 70 -9.40 -13.84 2.81
N GLY A 71 -8.83 -15.05 2.89
CA GLY A 71 -8.06 -15.67 1.82
C GLY A 71 -6.61 -15.21 1.68
N PHE A 72 -6.13 -14.27 2.50
CA PHE A 72 -4.73 -13.87 2.53
C PHE A 72 -4.34 -13.19 3.86
N GLU A 73 -3.04 -13.14 4.11
CA GLU A 73 -2.41 -12.33 5.15
C GLU A 73 -1.52 -11.28 4.51
N ARG A 74 -1.41 -10.11 5.14
CA ARG A 74 -0.70 -8.95 4.63
C ARG A 74 0.37 -8.52 5.63
N VAL A 75 1.61 -8.40 5.15
CA VAL A 75 2.70 -7.71 5.86
C VAL A 75 2.95 -6.37 5.18
N VAL A 76 2.95 -5.29 5.96
CA VAL A 76 3.17 -3.93 5.47
C VAL A 76 4.42 -3.38 6.13
N PHE A 77 5.38 -2.93 5.32
CA PHE A 77 6.51 -2.13 5.73
C PHE A 77 6.21 -0.68 5.37
N GLU A 78 6.05 0.20 6.35
CA GLU A 78 5.84 1.63 6.13
C GLU A 78 7.18 2.33 5.94
N LEU A 79 7.28 3.16 4.91
CA LEU A 79 8.49 3.89 4.56
C LEU A 79 8.23 5.39 4.58
N ASP A 80 9.20 6.12 5.12
CA ASP A 80 9.21 7.57 5.10
C ASP A 80 10.51 8.10 4.50
N GLY A 81 10.43 9.22 3.77
CA GLY A 81 11.54 9.79 3.01
C GLY A 81 11.20 10.02 1.53
N GLY A 82 12.22 10.28 0.73
CA GLY A 82 12.07 10.60 -0.70
C GLY A 82 12.45 9.46 -1.63
N GLY A 83 11.78 9.37 -2.78
CA GLY A 83 12.07 8.37 -3.82
C GLY A 83 11.12 7.17 -3.79
N ALA A 84 11.53 6.07 -4.43
CA ALA A 84 10.73 4.85 -4.55
C ALA A 84 11.57 3.63 -4.15
N PRO A 85 11.03 2.74 -3.29
CA PRO A 85 11.80 1.59 -2.83
C PRO A 85 12.04 0.61 -3.98
N GLY A 86 13.25 0.08 -4.02
CA GLY A 86 13.53 -1.18 -4.68
C GLY A 86 13.33 -2.32 -3.70
N TRP A 87 13.23 -3.55 -4.20
CA TRP A 87 13.07 -4.70 -3.34
C TRP A 87 13.45 -6.01 -4.03
N PHE A 88 13.77 -6.99 -3.20
CA PHE A 88 14.01 -8.38 -3.56
C PHE A 88 13.38 -9.25 -2.47
N VAL A 89 12.50 -10.16 -2.87
CA VAL A 89 11.82 -11.09 -1.97
C VAL A 89 11.93 -12.49 -2.55
N ASP A 90 12.41 -13.42 -1.74
CA ASP A 90 12.45 -14.85 -2.08
C ASP A 90 12.32 -15.70 -0.81
N TYR A 91 12.07 -16.99 -1.00
CA TYR A 91 12.08 -17.97 0.08
C TYR A 91 13.50 -18.24 0.58
N ALA A 92 13.65 -18.29 1.90
CA ALA A 92 14.86 -18.75 2.56
C ALA A 92 14.49 -19.51 3.83
N ASP A 93 14.72 -20.82 3.85
CA ASP A 93 14.43 -21.65 5.03
C ASP A 93 15.46 -21.40 6.16
N THR A 94 16.61 -20.81 5.83
CA THR A 94 17.66 -20.46 6.81
C THR A 94 18.25 -19.09 6.44
N PRO A 95 17.48 -17.99 6.59
CA PRO A 95 17.92 -16.67 6.19
C PRO A 95 19.13 -16.24 7.03
N THR A 96 20.10 -15.59 6.39
CA THR A 96 21.29 -15.06 7.07
C THR A 96 21.30 -13.54 7.01
N GLN A 97 21.81 -12.93 8.08
CA GLN A 97 21.92 -11.49 8.22
C GLN A 97 23.01 -10.94 7.29
N GLN A 98 22.69 -9.83 6.62
CA GLN A 98 23.66 -9.11 5.81
C GLN A 98 24.88 -8.64 6.64
N GLY A 99 26.05 -8.63 6.00
CA GLY A 99 27.33 -8.26 6.61
C GLY A 99 27.90 -9.34 7.53
N SER A 100 27.13 -9.83 8.52
CA SER A 100 27.62 -10.80 9.50
C SER A 100 27.55 -12.25 9.03
N GLY A 101 26.61 -12.60 8.16
CA GLY A 101 26.35 -13.96 7.69
C GLY A 101 25.74 -14.91 8.73
N LYS A 102 25.41 -14.42 9.93
CA LYS A 102 24.76 -15.23 10.98
C LYS A 102 23.32 -15.53 10.61
N THR A 103 22.82 -16.71 10.97
CA THR A 103 21.40 -17.05 10.78
C THR A 103 20.50 -16.08 11.55
N ILE A 104 19.39 -15.69 10.93
CA ILE A 104 18.29 -14.99 11.58
C ILE A 104 17.25 -16.03 11.98
N ASP A 105 17.10 -16.22 13.30
CA ASP A 105 16.10 -17.12 13.85
C ASP A 105 14.69 -16.58 13.58
N HIS A 106 13.78 -17.47 13.19
CA HIS A 106 12.39 -17.14 12.95
C HIS A 106 11.47 -18.27 13.41
N SER A 107 10.24 -17.92 13.80
CA SER A 107 9.19 -18.90 14.06
C SER A 107 8.60 -19.42 12.74
N GLY A 108 8.27 -20.70 12.67
CA GLY A 108 7.69 -21.33 11.47
C GLY A 108 8.60 -22.38 10.83
N GLU A 109 8.16 -22.95 9.72
CA GLU A 109 8.89 -23.98 8.96
C GLU A 109 9.69 -23.41 7.79
N THR A 110 9.37 -22.19 7.36
CA THR A 110 10.01 -21.50 6.24
C THR A 110 9.90 -19.98 6.44
N ALA A 111 10.57 -19.20 5.60
CA ALA A 111 10.44 -17.76 5.62
C ALA A 111 10.56 -17.12 4.23
N LEU A 112 9.99 -15.92 4.10
CA LEU A 112 10.35 -14.97 3.05
C LEU A 112 11.43 -14.03 3.56
N ASN A 113 12.55 -13.95 2.84
CA ASN A 113 13.61 -12.97 3.08
C ASN A 113 13.33 -11.71 2.24
N VAL A 114 12.89 -10.65 2.90
CA VAL A 114 12.51 -9.37 2.29
C VAL A 114 13.68 -8.41 2.39
N ASN A 115 14.17 -7.95 1.25
CA ASN A 115 15.25 -6.97 1.17
C ASN A 115 14.69 -5.73 0.50
N ILE A 116 14.72 -4.59 1.20
CA ILE A 116 14.19 -3.31 0.73
C ILE A 116 15.38 -2.40 0.40
N ASP A 117 15.56 -2.08 -0.87
CA ASP A 117 16.65 -1.25 -1.39
C ASP A 117 16.23 0.23 -1.49
N GLY A 118 17.22 1.14 -1.53
CA GLY A 118 16.98 2.59 -1.63
C GLY A 118 16.65 3.21 -0.26
N VAL A 119 17.16 2.58 0.79
CA VAL A 119 16.99 3.03 2.17
C VAL A 119 18.28 3.59 2.74
N VAL A 120 18.15 4.47 3.72
CA VAL A 120 19.24 5.02 4.53
C VAL A 120 19.02 4.63 5.99
N TYR A 121 20.06 4.74 6.81
CA TYR A 121 19.89 4.56 8.26
C TYR A 121 19.01 5.69 8.83
N PRO A 122 18.19 5.42 9.86
CA PRO A 122 17.35 6.45 10.47
C PRO A 122 18.13 7.72 10.86
N PHE A 123 19.32 7.56 11.46
CA PHE A 123 20.14 8.71 11.89
C PHE A 123 20.65 9.56 10.72
N GLU A 124 20.85 8.98 9.53
CA GLU A 124 21.24 9.72 8.31
C GLU A 124 20.07 10.58 7.81
N ALA A 125 18.84 10.09 8.00
CA ALA A 125 17.61 10.84 7.72
C ALA A 125 17.18 11.79 8.86
N GLY A 126 18.01 11.95 9.91
CA GLY A 126 17.67 12.78 11.07
C GLY A 126 16.51 12.22 11.92
N LYS A 127 16.30 10.90 11.89
CA LYS A 127 15.23 10.19 12.61
C LYS A 127 15.82 9.33 13.72
N ASP A 128 15.03 9.14 14.77
CA ASP A 128 15.31 8.14 15.79
C ASP A 128 15.18 6.72 15.23
N ASP A 129 15.88 5.78 15.86
CA ASP A 129 15.72 4.35 15.55
C ASP A 129 14.28 3.91 15.84
N PRO A 130 13.54 3.35 14.86
CA PRO A 130 12.17 2.88 15.06
C PRO A 130 12.06 1.65 15.99
N ARG A 131 13.18 0.98 16.32
CA ARG A 131 13.25 -0.16 17.25
C ARG A 131 12.26 -1.30 16.91
N ILE A 132 12.07 -1.57 15.62
CA ILE A 132 11.08 -2.56 15.13
C ILE A 132 11.33 -3.97 15.73
N GLY A 133 12.58 -4.41 15.84
CA GLY A 133 12.91 -5.70 16.48
C GLY A 133 12.19 -6.90 15.85
N VAL A 134 11.34 -7.56 16.64
CA VAL A 134 10.46 -8.65 16.20
C VAL A 134 9.00 -8.21 16.34
N VAL A 135 8.20 -8.46 15.30
CA VAL A 135 6.76 -8.19 15.27
C VAL A 135 6.02 -9.53 15.16
N ASP A 136 5.38 -9.97 16.23
CA ASP A 136 4.60 -11.21 16.23
C ASP A 136 3.26 -11.04 15.52
N ALA A 137 2.78 -12.09 14.85
CA ALA A 137 1.45 -12.07 14.27
C ALA A 137 0.39 -11.95 15.38
N PRO A 138 -0.62 -11.07 15.23
CA PRO A 138 -1.62 -10.82 16.27
C PRO A 138 -2.58 -12.01 16.50
N THR A 139 -2.64 -12.92 15.53
CA THR A 139 -3.49 -14.12 15.56
C THR A 139 -2.76 -15.25 14.84
N GLU A 140 -3.03 -16.51 15.21
CA GLU A 140 -2.52 -17.67 14.48
C GLU A 140 -2.91 -17.64 13.00
N GLY A 141 -1.99 -18.05 12.13
CA GLY A 141 -2.11 -17.90 10.68
C GLY A 141 -0.95 -18.55 9.92
N ILE A 142 -0.78 -18.15 8.67
CA ILE A 142 0.37 -18.53 7.85
C ILE A 142 1.62 -17.79 8.31
N VAL A 143 1.54 -16.48 8.49
CA VAL A 143 2.60 -15.63 9.02
C VAL A 143 2.66 -15.80 10.53
N THR A 144 3.85 -16.11 11.05
CA THR A 144 4.09 -16.30 12.48
C THR A 144 4.64 -15.02 13.12
N GLN A 145 5.60 -14.38 12.46
CA GLN A 145 6.27 -13.17 12.91
C GLN A 145 7.03 -12.49 11.76
N VAL A 146 7.47 -11.26 11.98
CA VAL A 146 8.44 -10.55 11.14
C VAL A 146 9.63 -10.13 11.98
N VAL A 147 10.84 -10.48 11.55
CA VAL A 147 12.10 -10.16 12.24
C VAL A 147 12.86 -9.11 11.44
N ASN A 148 13.27 -8.01 12.08
CA ASN A 148 14.16 -7.02 11.49
C ASN A 148 15.62 -7.52 11.50
N GLY A 149 16.18 -7.74 10.32
CA GLY A 149 17.58 -8.14 10.12
C GLY A 149 18.57 -6.97 10.14
N GLY A 150 18.07 -5.73 10.14
CA GLY A 150 18.85 -4.49 10.16
C GLY A 150 19.03 -3.88 8.78
N THR A 151 19.67 -2.71 8.77
CA THR A 151 20.06 -2.01 7.54
C THR A 151 21.55 -2.19 7.29
N TYR A 152 21.95 -2.47 6.06
CA TYR A 152 23.34 -2.57 5.64
C TYR A 152 23.47 -2.16 4.16
N GLU A 153 24.45 -1.31 3.82
CA GLU A 153 24.77 -0.89 2.45
C GLU A 153 23.56 -0.44 1.60
N GLY A 154 22.66 0.36 2.18
CA GLY A 154 21.51 0.92 1.46
C GLY A 154 20.30 -0.02 1.32
N ARG A 155 20.29 -1.11 2.10
CA ARG A 155 19.24 -2.12 2.13
C ARG A 155 18.80 -2.42 3.56
N CYS A 156 17.50 -2.51 3.79
CA CYS A 156 16.90 -2.98 5.05
C CYS A 156 16.36 -4.40 4.85
N GLN A 157 16.79 -5.33 5.70
CA GLN A 157 16.42 -6.73 5.65
C GLN A 157 15.33 -7.06 6.67
N PHE A 158 14.33 -7.82 6.26
CA PHE A 158 13.32 -8.42 7.12
C PHE A 158 13.11 -9.88 6.78
N VAL A 159 12.73 -10.68 7.77
CA VAL A 159 12.39 -12.10 7.62
C VAL A 159 10.95 -12.29 8.05
N ILE A 160 10.07 -12.70 7.14
CA ILE A 160 8.69 -13.08 7.44
C ILE A 160 8.68 -14.58 7.72
N GLY A 161 8.56 -14.98 8.98
CA GLY A 161 8.42 -16.37 9.38
C GLY A 161 7.05 -16.92 8.99
N MET A 162 7.00 -18.16 8.51
CA MET A 162 5.78 -18.76 7.95
C MET A 162 5.64 -20.23 8.32
N THR A 163 4.40 -20.68 8.54
CA THR A 163 4.10 -22.09 8.82
C THR A 163 4.26 -23.00 7.60
N SER A 164 4.13 -22.47 6.38
CA SER A 164 4.35 -23.19 5.13
C SER A 164 4.53 -22.21 3.96
N ARG A 165 5.16 -22.65 2.86
CA ARG A 165 5.30 -21.81 1.66
C ARG A 165 3.95 -21.60 0.98
N LYS A 166 3.66 -20.37 0.56
CA LYS A 166 2.41 -19.96 -0.09
C LYS A 166 2.65 -19.03 -1.29
N PRO A 167 1.73 -18.96 -2.26
CA PRO A 167 1.79 -17.93 -3.28
C PRO A 167 1.75 -16.56 -2.62
N TYR A 168 2.70 -15.69 -2.97
CA TYR A 168 2.76 -14.33 -2.44
C TYR A 168 2.82 -13.33 -3.59
N SER A 169 2.54 -12.06 -3.30
CA SER A 169 2.69 -10.89 -4.17
C SER A 169 3.35 -9.76 -3.40
N VAL A 170 4.01 -8.86 -4.12
CA VAL A 170 4.65 -7.67 -3.54
C VAL A 170 4.22 -6.46 -4.35
N GLN A 171 3.74 -5.41 -3.67
CA GLN A 171 3.28 -4.17 -4.28
C GLN A 171 3.74 -2.97 -3.48
N VAL A 172 3.92 -1.84 -4.16
CA VAL A 172 4.19 -0.55 -3.51
C VAL A 172 2.90 0.26 -3.52
N LEU A 173 2.55 0.85 -2.38
CA LEU A 173 1.48 1.83 -2.27
C LEU A 173 2.09 3.18 -1.90
N ASP A 174 1.48 4.26 -2.37
CA ASP A 174 1.88 5.62 -2.05
C ASP A 174 0.95 6.24 -0.98
N ASN A 175 1.37 7.38 -0.41
CA ASN A 175 0.59 8.22 0.51
C ASN A 175 0.00 7.50 1.75
N PRO A 176 0.81 7.00 2.70
CA PRO A 176 2.27 6.98 2.74
C PRO A 176 2.88 5.82 1.93
N THR A 177 4.17 5.94 1.60
CA THR A 177 4.92 4.91 0.88
C THR A 177 4.97 3.62 1.71
N ARG A 178 4.53 2.51 1.12
CA ARG A 178 4.46 1.20 1.78
C ARG A 178 4.90 0.11 0.82
N LEU A 179 5.78 -0.78 1.29
CA LEU A 179 5.98 -2.07 0.64
C LEU A 179 5.01 -3.07 1.28
N VAL A 180 4.16 -3.67 0.46
CA VAL A 180 3.12 -4.60 0.90
C VAL A 180 3.40 -5.98 0.34
N VAL A 181 3.44 -6.97 1.23
CA VAL A 181 3.58 -8.38 0.90
C VAL A 181 2.29 -9.09 1.26
N ASP A 182 1.55 -9.54 0.26
CA ASP A 182 0.35 -10.36 0.46
C ASP A 182 0.67 -11.84 0.25
N ILE A 183 0.21 -12.67 1.18
CA ILE A 183 0.48 -14.11 1.24
C ILE A 183 -0.86 -14.82 1.20
N ARG A 184 -1.09 -15.67 0.20
CA ARG A 184 -2.36 -16.39 0.02
C ARG A 184 -2.50 -17.52 1.04
N ASN A 185 -3.71 -17.72 1.56
CA ASN A 185 -4.03 -18.85 2.43
C ASN A 185 -3.97 -20.18 1.67
#